data_AF-A0A209AD20-F1
#
_entry.id   AF-A0A209AD20-F1
#
_cell.length_a   1.000
_cell.length_b   1.000
_cell.length_c   1.000
_cell.angle_alpha   90.00
_cell.angle_beta   90.00
_cell.angle_gamma   90.00
#
_symmetry.space_group_name_H-M   'P 1'
#
loop_
_entity.id
_entity.type
_entity.pdbx_description
1 polymer ?
#
loop_
_entity_poly.entity_id
_entity_poly.type
_entity_poly.pdbx_seq_one_letter_code
_entity_poly.pdbx_strand_id
1 'polypeptide(L)'
;MHTHRLVTEGLVKIEDGMGYIDIEFVFAGDEKRSITVRLMFCPPSLDPVAAATMHSMIGKKIRGLLVFVVSFYNRQQEELNPTQIFAKPEGSIDLLLHELHYLYSALVDFMLRVADIESTQLLYFSAENEALNTIYPRYVKRFARERNLTYLNDGACYAIRTRHYPHEG
;
A
#
# COMPACT_ATOMS: atom_id res chain seq x y z
N MET A 1 11.22 -16.55 -13.43
CA MET A 1 11.64 -15.55 -12.43
C MET A 1 10.64 -14.42 -12.45
N HIS A 2 10.14 -13.93 -11.31
CA HIS A 2 9.29 -12.74 -11.28
C HIS A 2 10.17 -11.50 -11.24
N THR A 3 9.76 -10.44 -11.95
CA THR A 3 10.50 -9.17 -11.95
C THR A 3 9.51 -8.03 -11.76
N HIS A 4 10.02 -6.89 -11.29
CA HIS A 4 9.25 -5.66 -11.19
C HIS A 4 10.16 -4.48 -11.49
N ARG A 5 9.58 -3.39 -11.99
CA ARG A 5 10.29 -2.12 -12.17
C ARG A 5 9.37 -0.95 -11.85
N LEU A 6 9.96 0.11 -11.32
CA LEU A 6 9.27 1.39 -11.23
C LEU A 6 9.08 1.94 -12.64
N VAL A 7 7.84 2.32 -12.94
CA VAL A 7 7.48 3.02 -14.17
C VAL A 7 7.64 4.53 -13.98
N THR A 8 7.42 5.03 -12.76
CA THR A 8 7.68 6.42 -12.38
C THR A 8 9.14 6.60 -11.91
N GLU A 9 9.73 7.78 -12.11
CA GLU A 9 11.09 8.11 -11.64
C GLU A 9 11.19 8.33 -10.12
N GLY A 10 10.17 7.93 -9.36
CA GLY A 10 10.01 8.22 -7.93
C GLY A 10 8.54 8.52 -7.61
N LEU A 11 8.31 9.08 -6.41
CA LEU A 11 6.98 9.52 -5.99
C LEU A 11 6.54 10.73 -6.82
N VAL A 12 5.55 10.53 -7.68
CA VAL A 12 4.89 11.61 -8.42
C VAL A 12 3.95 12.33 -7.49
N LYS A 13 4.19 13.62 -7.23
CA LYS A 13 3.31 14.45 -6.41
C LYS A 13 2.17 15.00 -7.26
N ILE A 14 0.96 14.98 -6.71
CA ILE A 14 -0.22 15.61 -7.29
C ILE A 14 -0.81 16.60 -6.26
N GLU A 15 -1.94 17.24 -6.58
CA GLU A 15 -2.58 18.23 -5.71
C GLU A 15 -2.97 17.65 -4.34
N ASP A 16 -3.20 18.56 -3.38
CA ASP A 16 -3.64 18.24 -2.01
C ASP A 16 -2.71 17.29 -1.23
N GLY A 17 -1.42 17.29 -1.54
CA GLY A 17 -0.41 16.49 -0.83
C GLY A 17 -0.49 15.00 -1.13
N MET A 18 -1.26 14.60 -2.14
CA MET A 18 -1.27 13.23 -2.64
C MET A 18 -0.01 12.95 -3.46
N GLY A 19 0.32 11.67 -3.60
CA GLY A 19 1.31 11.22 -4.55
C GLY A 19 1.13 9.75 -4.91
N TYR A 20 1.81 9.31 -5.96
CA TYR A 20 1.76 7.92 -6.38
C TYR A 20 3.05 7.44 -7.02
N ILE A 21 3.20 6.12 -7.06
CA ILE A 21 4.17 5.45 -7.91
C ILE A 21 3.44 4.38 -8.72
N ASP A 22 3.91 4.14 -9.94
CA ASP A 22 3.46 3.03 -10.75
C ASP A 22 4.57 1.99 -10.83
N ILE A 23 4.19 0.73 -10.62
CA ILE A 23 5.11 -0.40 -10.63
C ILE A 23 4.59 -1.43 -11.63
N GLU A 24 5.41 -1.76 -12.60
CA GLU A 24 5.13 -2.86 -13.53
C GLU A 24 5.67 -4.16 -12.92
N PHE A 25 4.84 -5.19 -12.91
CA PHE A 25 5.17 -6.53 -12.49
C PHE A 25 5.10 -7.46 -13.68
N VAL A 26 6.14 -8.28 -13.89
CA VAL A 26 6.15 -9.35 -14.89
C VAL A 26 6.32 -10.68 -14.17
N PHE A 27 5.33 -11.57 -14.31
CA PHE A 27 5.32 -12.85 -13.62
C PHE A 27 5.82 -13.98 -14.52
N ALA A 28 6.51 -14.96 -13.92
CA ALA A 28 7.07 -16.12 -14.60
C ALA A 28 8.03 -15.81 -15.77
N GLY A 29 8.43 -14.54 -15.97
CA GLY A 29 9.20 -14.11 -17.13
C GLY A 29 8.38 -14.04 -18.43
N ASP A 30 7.05 -14.02 -18.34
CA ASP A 30 6.15 -13.91 -19.47
C ASP A 30 5.55 -12.49 -19.49
N GLU A 31 5.85 -11.70 -20.53
CA GLU A 31 5.30 -10.36 -20.72
C GLU A 31 3.78 -10.36 -20.87
N LYS A 32 3.17 -11.48 -21.29
CA LYS A 32 1.70 -11.61 -21.31
C LYS A 32 1.12 -11.75 -19.91
N ARG A 33 1.95 -12.08 -18.92
CA ARG A 33 1.61 -12.11 -17.49
C ARG A 33 2.20 -10.88 -16.80
N SER A 34 1.88 -9.70 -17.31
CA SER A 34 2.24 -8.44 -16.68
C SER A 34 1.02 -7.70 -16.12
N ILE A 35 1.22 -6.98 -15.01
CA ILE A 35 0.26 -5.99 -14.51
C ILE A 35 1.01 -4.72 -14.11
N THR A 36 0.35 -3.58 -14.23
CA THR A 36 0.84 -2.33 -13.66
C THR A 36 -0.01 -1.98 -12.46
N VAL A 37 0.61 -1.88 -11.29
CA VAL A 37 -0.04 -1.50 -10.05
C VAL A 37 0.36 -0.08 -9.70
N ARG A 38 -0.65 0.76 -9.44
CA ARG A 38 -0.46 2.07 -8.84
C ARG A 38 -0.51 1.94 -7.34
N LEU A 39 0.44 2.56 -6.65
CA LEU A 39 0.47 2.71 -5.21
C LEU A 39 0.27 4.20 -4.89
N MET A 40 -0.91 4.53 -4.37
CA MET A 40 -1.34 5.88 -3.99
C MET A 40 -0.99 6.16 -2.53
N PHE A 41 -0.54 7.37 -2.26
CA PHE A 41 -0.25 7.92 -0.94
C PHE A 41 -1.08 9.18 -0.76
N CYS A 42 -2.06 9.14 0.12
CA CYS A 42 -2.97 10.24 0.38
C CYS A 42 -2.83 10.71 1.83
N PRO A 43 -2.94 12.02 2.11
CA PRO A 43 -3.07 12.46 3.49
C PRO A 43 -4.40 11.97 4.08
N PRO A 44 -4.47 11.73 5.40
CA PRO A 44 -5.71 11.30 6.07
C PRO A 44 -6.90 12.24 5.86
N SER A 45 -6.66 13.52 5.58
CA SER A 45 -7.71 14.52 5.34
C SER A 45 -8.58 14.22 4.12
N LEU A 46 -8.07 13.44 3.17
CA LEU A 46 -8.81 13.04 1.95
C LEU A 46 -9.54 11.69 2.11
N ASP A 47 -9.35 11.01 3.24
CA ASP A 47 -10.05 9.78 3.59
C ASP A 47 -10.60 9.88 5.02
N PRO A 48 -11.82 10.43 5.18
CA PRO A 48 -12.44 10.60 6.50
C PRO A 48 -12.63 9.28 7.25
N VAL A 49 -12.81 8.16 6.53
CA VAL A 49 -12.99 6.85 7.14
C VAL A 49 -11.66 6.36 7.70
N ALA A 50 -10.58 6.42 6.93
CA ALA A 50 -9.24 6.12 7.42
C ALA A 50 -8.85 7.04 8.58
N ALA A 51 -9.15 8.33 8.51
CA ALA A 51 -8.86 9.29 9.59
C ALA A 51 -9.58 8.91 10.91
N ALA A 52 -10.87 8.56 10.83
CA ALA A 52 -11.64 8.13 11.99
C ALA A 52 -11.11 6.82 12.58
N THR A 53 -10.84 5.83 11.73
CA THR A 53 -10.29 4.53 12.14
C THR A 53 -8.92 4.68 12.78
N MET A 54 -8.01 5.43 12.17
CA MET A 54 -6.70 5.72 12.75
C MET A 54 -6.80 6.43 14.10
N HIS A 55 -7.72 7.39 14.26
CA HIS A 55 -7.93 8.05 15.54
C HIS A 55 -8.41 7.07 16.61
N SER A 56 -9.26 6.09 16.26
CA SER A 56 -9.65 5.00 17.17
C SER A 56 -8.47 4.11 17.55
N MET A 57 -7.65 3.71 16.57
CA MET A 57 -6.52 2.79 16.75
C MET A 57 -5.34 3.40 17.54
N ILE A 58 -5.04 4.68 17.33
CA ILE A 58 -3.80 5.34 17.78
C ILE A 58 -4.08 6.42 18.83
N GLY A 59 -5.29 6.96 18.85
CA GLY A 59 -5.69 8.06 19.72
C GLY A 59 -5.13 9.42 19.27
N LYS A 60 -5.15 10.39 20.20
CA LYS A 60 -4.79 11.80 19.94
C LYS A 60 -3.33 12.00 19.48
N LYS A 61 -2.45 11.01 19.68
CA LYS A 61 -1.02 11.04 19.28
C LYS A 61 -0.81 11.12 17.76
N ILE A 62 -1.86 10.92 16.95
CA ILE A 62 -1.76 11.09 15.50
C ILE A 62 -1.65 12.57 15.07
N ARG A 63 -2.12 13.51 15.90
CA ARG A 63 -2.06 14.94 15.57
C ARG A 63 -0.61 15.40 15.48
N GLY A 64 -0.24 15.99 14.36
CA GLY A 64 1.13 16.48 14.10
C GLY A 64 2.07 15.43 13.52
N LEU A 65 1.61 14.20 13.28
CA LEU A 65 2.38 13.21 12.53
C LEU A 65 2.20 13.42 11.02
N LEU A 66 3.27 13.22 10.26
CA LEU A 66 3.21 13.02 8.83
C LEU A 66 2.73 11.59 8.54
N VAL A 67 1.52 11.49 8.01
CA VAL A 67 0.84 10.21 7.77
C VAL A 67 0.49 10.09 6.29
N PHE A 68 0.71 8.90 5.73
CA PHE A 68 0.07 8.51 4.47
C PHE A 68 -0.91 7.37 4.67
N VAL A 69 -2.12 7.58 4.17
CA VAL A 69 -3.08 6.52 3.82
C VAL A 69 -2.65 5.96 2.48
N VAL A 70 -2.43 4.66 2.42
CA VAL A 70 -1.90 3.98 1.24
C VAL A 70 -2.93 3.03 0.67
N SER A 71 -3.20 3.19 -0.62
CA SER A 71 -4.06 2.31 -1.40
C SER A 71 -3.30 1.85 -2.64
N PHE A 72 -3.62 0.68 -3.16
CA PHE A 72 -3.05 0.21 -4.42
C PHE A 72 -4.12 -0.44 -5.28
N TYR A 73 -3.97 -0.35 -6.59
CA TYR A 73 -4.91 -0.91 -7.54
C TYR A 73 -4.23 -1.18 -8.89
N ASN A 74 -4.87 -2.03 -9.71
CA ASN A 74 -4.40 -2.25 -11.07
C ASN A 74 -4.71 -1.01 -11.92
N ARG A 75 -3.67 -0.39 -12.49
CA ARG A 75 -3.80 0.82 -13.31
C ARG A 75 -4.71 0.61 -14.53
N GLN A 76 -4.77 -0.61 -15.06
CA GLN A 76 -5.69 -0.94 -16.15
C GLN A 76 -7.17 -0.72 -15.74
N GLN A 77 -7.50 -0.92 -14.47
CA GLN A 77 -8.87 -0.72 -13.98
C GLN A 77 -9.24 0.77 -13.94
N GLU A 78 -8.29 1.64 -13.63
CA GLU A 78 -8.51 3.09 -13.69
C GLU A 78 -8.84 3.54 -15.12
N GLU A 79 -8.20 2.94 -16.13
CA GLU A 79 -8.45 3.25 -17.54
C GLU A 79 -9.78 2.66 -18.05
N LEU A 80 -10.15 1.46 -17.59
CA LEU A 80 -11.37 0.78 -18.02
C LEU A 80 -12.63 1.27 -17.28
N ASN A 81 -12.55 1.43 -15.96
CA ASN A 81 -13.65 1.88 -15.12
C ASN A 81 -13.16 2.68 -13.90
N PRO A 82 -12.98 4.00 -14.06
CA PRO A 82 -12.53 4.91 -12.99
C PRO A 82 -13.43 4.92 -11.75
N THR A 83 -14.68 4.48 -11.85
CA THR A 83 -15.60 4.46 -10.69
C THR A 83 -15.38 3.24 -9.80
N GLN A 84 -14.62 2.24 -10.27
CA GLN A 84 -14.40 0.97 -9.59
C GLN A 84 -12.91 0.57 -9.62
N ILE A 85 -12.03 1.52 -9.32
CA ILE A 85 -10.56 1.34 -9.42
C ILE A 85 -10.02 0.15 -8.60
N PHE A 86 -10.66 -0.19 -7.48
CA PHE A 86 -10.24 -1.30 -6.63
C PHE A 86 -10.75 -2.67 -7.09
N ALA A 87 -11.60 -2.73 -8.11
CA ALA A 87 -12.02 -3.99 -8.70
C ALA A 87 -10.89 -4.60 -9.55
N LYS A 88 -10.93 -5.92 -9.71
CA LYS A 88 -10.06 -6.60 -10.67
C LYS A 88 -10.54 -6.27 -12.10
N PRO A 89 -9.65 -5.84 -13.02
CA PRO A 89 -10.05 -5.61 -14.41
C PRO A 89 -10.57 -6.87 -15.09
N GLU A 90 -11.62 -6.72 -15.88
CA GLU A 90 -12.20 -7.81 -16.66
C GLU A 90 -11.16 -8.37 -17.64
N GLY A 91 -11.06 -9.70 -17.72
CA GLY A 91 -10.07 -10.37 -18.55
C GLY A 91 -8.62 -10.27 -18.07
N SER A 92 -8.35 -9.62 -16.94
CA SER A 92 -7.00 -9.59 -16.36
C SER A 92 -6.59 -10.94 -15.78
N ILE A 93 -5.27 -11.19 -15.81
CA ILE A 93 -4.70 -12.47 -15.38
C ILE A 93 -5.10 -12.80 -13.94
N ASP A 94 -5.37 -14.07 -13.69
CA ASP A 94 -5.39 -14.61 -12.34
C ASP A 94 -3.96 -14.83 -11.86
N LEU A 95 -3.64 -14.20 -10.73
CA LEU A 95 -2.36 -14.39 -10.06
C LEU A 95 -2.41 -15.68 -9.26
N LEU A 96 -1.39 -16.52 -9.47
CA LEU A 96 -1.13 -17.69 -8.65
C LEU A 96 -0.70 -17.25 -7.26
N LEU A 97 -0.85 -18.14 -6.27
CA LEU A 97 -0.51 -17.80 -4.88
C LEU A 97 0.91 -17.24 -4.74
N HIS A 98 1.92 -17.87 -5.34
CA HIS A 98 3.30 -17.39 -5.26
C HIS A 98 3.52 -16.04 -5.97
N GLU A 99 2.74 -15.72 -7.01
CA GLU A 99 2.75 -14.42 -7.68
C GLU A 99 2.13 -13.33 -6.80
N LEU A 100 1.04 -13.64 -6.09
CA LEU A 100 0.46 -12.77 -5.06
C LEU A 100 1.45 -12.50 -3.92
N HIS A 101 2.12 -13.54 -3.42
CA HIS A 101 3.17 -13.41 -2.40
C HIS A 101 4.26 -12.42 -2.86
N TYR A 102 4.74 -12.57 -4.10
CA TYR A 102 5.74 -11.70 -4.69
C TYR A 102 5.25 -10.26 -4.85
N LEU A 103 4.04 -10.07 -5.39
CA LEU A 103 3.41 -8.77 -5.57
C LEU A 103 3.33 -8.01 -4.24
N TYR A 104 2.74 -8.62 -3.21
CA TYR A 104 2.56 -7.95 -1.92
C TYR A 104 3.88 -7.67 -1.21
N SER A 105 4.87 -8.56 -1.34
CA SER A 105 6.22 -8.29 -0.83
C SER A 105 6.81 -7.04 -1.43
N ALA A 106 6.77 -6.92 -2.76
CA ALA A 106 7.32 -5.77 -3.45
C ALA A 106 6.56 -4.49 -3.12
N LEU A 107 5.22 -4.54 -3.05
CA LEU A 107 4.41 -3.37 -2.69
C LEU A 107 4.78 -2.83 -1.31
N VAL A 108 4.88 -3.70 -0.30
CA VAL A 108 5.29 -3.29 1.06
C VAL A 108 6.70 -2.68 1.04
N ASP A 109 7.62 -3.24 0.26
CA ASP A 109 8.98 -2.70 0.11
C ASP A 109 8.98 -1.28 -0.46
N PHE A 110 8.18 -1.05 -1.49
CA PHE A 110 8.01 0.29 -2.06
C PHE A 110 7.34 1.26 -1.10
N MET A 111 6.31 0.83 -0.36
CA MET A 111 5.66 1.65 0.68
C MET A 111 6.68 2.16 1.70
N LEU A 112 7.51 1.26 2.23
CA LEU A 112 8.54 1.60 3.21
C LEU A 112 9.62 2.51 2.62
N ARG A 113 10.04 2.25 1.38
CA ARG A 113 11.02 3.11 0.69
C ARG A 113 10.50 4.52 0.47
N VAL A 114 9.24 4.68 0.05
CA VAL A 114 8.61 6.00 -0.08
C VAL A 114 8.52 6.68 1.28
N ALA A 115 8.08 5.96 2.32
CA ALA A 115 7.99 6.51 3.66
C ALA A 115 9.35 7.01 4.19
N ASP A 116 10.42 6.28 3.90
CA ASP A 116 11.78 6.65 4.28
C ASP A 116 12.28 7.90 3.54
N ILE A 117 11.93 8.07 2.26
CA ILE A 117 12.30 9.25 1.45
C ILE A 117 11.51 10.48 1.93
N GLU A 118 10.21 10.29 2.18
CA GLU A 118 9.29 11.35 2.57
C GLU A 118 9.31 11.65 4.07
N SER A 119 10.16 10.95 4.84
CA SER A 119 10.20 11.04 6.30
C SER A 119 8.82 10.82 6.94
N THR A 120 7.97 10.02 6.30
CA THR A 120 6.62 9.69 6.78
C THR A 120 6.75 8.92 8.07
N GLN A 121 5.97 9.29 9.08
CA GLN A 121 6.08 8.74 10.42
C GLN A 121 5.13 7.55 10.59
N LEU A 122 3.99 7.59 9.91
CA LEU A 122 2.97 6.54 9.96
C LEU A 122 2.46 6.22 8.55
N LEU A 123 2.46 4.94 8.21
CA LEU A 123 1.72 4.42 7.06
C LEU A 123 0.45 3.74 7.53
N TYR A 124 -0.68 4.08 6.96
CA TYR A 124 -1.95 3.42 7.18
C TYR A 124 -2.45 2.78 5.90
N PHE A 125 -2.99 1.57 5.97
CA PHE A 125 -3.67 0.94 4.85
C PHE A 125 -4.69 -0.06 5.36
N SER A 126 -5.74 -0.30 4.57
CA SER A 126 -6.78 -1.28 4.85
C SER A 126 -6.94 -2.24 3.68
N ALA A 127 -7.20 -3.52 3.98
CA ALA A 127 -7.68 -4.43 2.95
C ALA A 127 -9.18 -4.18 2.74
N GLU A 128 -9.56 -3.75 1.54
CA GLU A 128 -10.95 -3.38 1.21
C GLU A 128 -11.81 -4.55 0.70
N ASN A 129 -11.23 -5.74 0.55
CA ASN A 129 -11.93 -6.93 0.05
C ASN A 129 -11.76 -8.10 1.04
N GLU A 130 -12.84 -8.85 1.32
CA GLU A 130 -12.84 -10.01 2.21
C GLU A 130 -11.78 -11.08 1.88
N ALA A 131 -11.53 -11.31 0.59
CA ALA A 131 -10.47 -12.23 0.16
C ALA A 131 -9.09 -11.73 0.59
N LEU A 132 -8.87 -10.41 0.50
CA LEU A 132 -7.65 -9.76 0.99
C LEU A 132 -7.59 -9.76 2.51
N ASN A 133 -8.71 -9.57 3.22
CA ASN A 133 -8.78 -9.62 4.68
C ASN A 133 -8.29 -10.94 5.28
N THR A 134 -8.36 -12.04 4.53
CA THR A 134 -7.88 -13.35 5.00
C THR A 134 -6.35 -13.49 4.84
N ILE A 135 -5.80 -12.84 3.82
CA ILE A 135 -4.43 -13.05 3.34
C ILE A 135 -3.49 -11.95 3.84
N TYR A 136 -3.93 -10.69 3.81
CA TYR A 136 -3.21 -9.50 4.27
C TYR A 136 -2.68 -9.60 5.70
N PRO A 137 -3.48 -10.04 6.70
CA PRO A 137 -2.98 -10.12 8.07
C PRO A 137 -1.75 -11.01 8.20
N ARG A 138 -1.69 -12.11 7.44
CA ARG A 138 -0.56 -13.04 7.46
C ARG A 138 0.68 -12.41 6.84
N TYR A 139 0.53 -11.69 5.73
CA TYR A 139 1.63 -10.97 5.11
C TYR A 139 2.13 -9.83 5.98
N VAL A 140 1.26 -8.95 6.47
CA VAL A 140 1.66 -7.80 7.29
C VAL A 140 2.40 -8.28 8.53
N LYS A 141 1.89 -9.32 9.22
CA LYS A 141 2.58 -9.95 10.36
C LYS A 141 3.97 -10.45 9.99
N ARG A 142 4.07 -11.18 8.87
CA ARG A 142 5.34 -11.76 8.41
C ARG A 142 6.34 -10.66 8.05
N PHE A 143 5.93 -9.67 7.26
CA PHE A 143 6.77 -8.55 6.84
C PHE A 143 7.20 -7.69 8.02
N ALA A 144 6.28 -7.37 8.94
CA ALA A 144 6.62 -6.62 10.13
C ALA A 144 7.69 -7.33 10.96
N ARG A 145 7.60 -8.65 11.10
CA ARG A 145 8.64 -9.45 11.78
C ARG A 145 9.96 -9.45 11.03
N GLU A 146 9.94 -9.70 9.71
CA GLU A 146 11.15 -9.77 8.88
C GLU A 146 11.89 -8.42 8.79
N ARG A 147 11.17 -7.30 8.94
CA ARG A 147 11.70 -5.94 8.85
C ARG A 147 11.77 -5.22 10.20
N ASN A 148 11.50 -5.93 11.30
CA ASN A 148 11.45 -5.38 12.66
C ASN A 148 10.58 -4.10 12.79
N LEU A 149 9.43 -4.09 12.10
CA LEU A 149 8.50 -2.96 12.09
C LEU A 149 7.54 -3.05 13.28
N THR A 150 7.25 -1.91 13.87
CA THR A 150 6.18 -1.78 14.86
C THR A 150 4.89 -1.42 14.14
N TYR A 151 3.81 -2.16 14.38
CA TYR A 151 2.50 -1.86 13.79
C TYR A 151 1.37 -2.09 14.80
N LEU A 152 0.25 -1.43 14.54
CA LEU A 152 -1.04 -1.66 15.19
C LEU A 152 -2.01 -2.17 14.14
N ASN A 153 -2.96 -3.01 14.55
CA ASN A 153 -4.01 -3.48 13.67
C ASN A 153 -5.37 -3.51 14.36
N ASP A 154 -6.42 -3.19 13.61
CA ASP A 154 -7.82 -3.35 14.00
C ASP A 154 -8.55 -4.02 12.83
N GLY A 155 -8.89 -5.30 13.00
CA GLY A 155 -9.35 -6.15 11.90
C GLY A 155 -8.37 -6.15 10.72
N ALA A 156 -8.84 -5.65 9.58
CA ALA A 156 -8.12 -5.54 8.31
C ALA A 156 -7.42 -4.18 8.08
N CYS A 157 -7.44 -3.30 9.08
CA CYS A 157 -6.78 -2.02 9.06
C CYS A 157 -5.42 -2.12 9.76
N TYR A 158 -4.38 -1.55 9.15
CA TYR A 158 -3.01 -1.60 9.64
C TYR A 158 -2.40 -0.22 9.69
N ALA A 159 -1.74 0.08 10.81
CA ALA A 159 -0.96 1.29 10.99
C ALA A 159 0.49 0.91 11.32
N ILE A 160 1.40 1.12 10.37
CA ILE A 160 2.84 0.83 10.52
C ILE A 160 3.55 2.10 10.97
N ARG A 161 4.25 2.01 12.09
CA ARG A 161 5.20 3.03 12.56
C ARG A 161 6.51 2.84 11.80
N THR A 162 6.95 3.89 11.13
CA THR A 162 8.22 3.87 10.41
C THR A 162 9.38 4.18 11.36
N ARG A 163 10.61 4.15 10.85
CA ARG A 163 11.79 4.59 11.61
C ARG A 163 11.75 6.08 11.99
N HIS A 164 10.88 6.86 11.35
CA HIS A 164 10.71 8.30 11.62
C HIS A 164 9.62 8.56 12.68
N TYR A 165 8.92 7.51 13.14
CA TYR A 165 7.94 7.65 14.20
C TYR A 165 8.63 8.11 15.50
N PRO A 166 8.09 9.11 16.22
CA PRO A 166 8.70 9.60 17.45
C PRO A 166 8.83 8.46 18.48
N HIS A 167 10.06 8.18 18.90
CA HIS A 167 10.29 7.38 20.10
C HIS A 167 9.98 8.28 21.30
N GLU A 168 9.14 7.82 22.23
CA GLU A 168 8.95 8.53 23.48
C GLU A 168 10.32 8.68 24.16
N GLY A 169 10.68 9.91 24.52
CA GLY A 169 11.83 10.22 25.38
C GLY A 169 11.54 9.91 26.83
#